data_AF-A0AAW1TF11-F1
#
_entry.id   AF-A0AAW1TF11-F1
#
_cell.length_a   1.000
_cell.length_b   1.000
_cell.length_c   1.000
_cell.angle_alpha   90.00
_cell.angle_beta   90.00
_cell.angle_gamma   90.00
#
_symmetry.space_group_name_H-M   'P 1'
#
loop_
_entity.id
_entity.type
_entity.pdbx_description
1 polymer ?
#
loop_
_entity_poly.entity_id
_entity_poly.type
_entity_poly.pdbx_seq_one_letter_code
_entity_poly.pdbx_strand_id
1 'polypeptide(L)'
;MILRVPMAAFGGVLAGALGCYVYLQHGRLLPNDLAPSSLHAALKHGAPTTNQLLFSQNFVASFNSRLRNPDWVLEVIREDTCYGAGTRESVEFFEDPALPERFRNRLSDFKGSAYDRGHLAPAANHRGNQQSLVETFSLANISPQVGKGFNRDFWARFERFVRGLSKTCSEVRVLTGPLYLPMKTPTGYILAHPMLGEMPRLVGVPTRFFKVIVAEPKGEDMQPVVGAFVMPNAAIDPRTPLTLFSVPISALEEAAGFEVFPAFLSSARRTALDSAARFWQYAGVRESHAVASKDQPILEPALLVPTHSYQPLQGLVGQAGAVLPSTLPHDTLSPSRSMPPEVNKDSDSSSLATDAVQTSPSLSEPGPAGSLQGLPDKSSSPKPKRRLKRSQSSPVSAGQQLQQSQLDTGMLQAAGAQLCDS
;
A
#
# COMPACT_ATOMS: atom_id res chain seq x y z
N MET A 1 -32.43 -60.22 -9.64
CA MET A 1 -31.88 -58.95 -10.17
C MET A 1 -31.17 -58.25 -9.02
N ILE A 2 -29.85 -58.50 -8.89
CA ILE A 2 -29.02 -57.98 -7.79
C ILE A 2 -28.55 -56.59 -8.22
N LEU A 3 -29.11 -55.53 -7.65
CA LEU A 3 -28.61 -54.18 -7.83
C LEU A 3 -27.42 -53.97 -6.88
N ARG A 4 -26.21 -54.17 -7.38
CA ARG A 4 -24.98 -53.75 -6.70
C ARG A 4 -24.89 -52.22 -6.75
N VAL A 5 -25.10 -51.56 -5.61
CA VAL A 5 -24.78 -50.13 -5.43
C VAL A 5 -23.33 -50.04 -4.92
N PRO A 6 -22.46 -49.20 -5.51
CA PRO A 6 -21.04 -49.16 -5.16
C PRO A 6 -20.82 -48.52 -3.77
N MET A 7 -20.21 -49.28 -2.86
CA MET A 7 -19.81 -48.93 -1.48
C MET A 7 -18.63 -47.94 -1.40
N ALA A 8 -18.47 -47.03 -2.37
CA ALA A 8 -17.30 -46.14 -2.46
C ALA A 8 -17.60 -44.65 -2.24
N ALA A 9 -18.87 -44.23 -2.18
CA ALA A 9 -19.24 -42.81 -2.12
C ALA A 9 -19.47 -42.25 -0.70
N PHE A 10 -19.66 -43.10 0.33
CA PHE A 10 -20.04 -42.66 1.68
C PHE A 10 -18.86 -42.45 2.65
N GLY A 11 -17.68 -43.03 2.39
CA GLY A 11 -16.53 -42.94 3.30
C GLY A 11 -15.95 -41.53 3.41
N GLY A 12 -15.91 -40.77 2.31
CA GLY A 12 -15.39 -39.40 2.30
C GLY A 12 -16.30 -38.39 3.01
N VAL A 13 -17.62 -38.57 2.92
CA VAL A 13 -18.61 -37.68 3.56
C VAL A 13 -18.61 -37.85 5.08
N LEU A 14 -18.54 -39.10 5.57
CA LEU A 14 -18.46 -39.40 7.00
C LEU A 14 -17.13 -38.96 7.63
N ALA A 15 -16.01 -39.15 6.93
CA ALA A 15 -14.71 -38.66 7.39
C ALA A 15 -14.66 -37.12 7.42
N GLY A 16 -15.25 -36.45 6.42
CA GLY A 16 -15.38 -34.99 6.40
C GLY A 16 -16.26 -34.47 7.55
N ALA A 17 -17.41 -35.12 7.80
CA ALA A 17 -18.31 -34.76 8.89
C ALA A 17 -17.69 -34.99 10.28
N LEU A 18 -16.98 -36.11 10.47
CA LEU A 18 -16.25 -36.40 11.71
C LEU A 18 -15.10 -35.41 11.92
N GLY A 19 -14.35 -35.07 10.87
CA GLY A 19 -13.31 -34.04 10.91
C GLY A 19 -13.85 -32.67 11.31
N CYS A 20 -14.99 -32.25 10.75
CA CYS A 20 -15.68 -31.03 11.15
C CYS A 20 -16.15 -31.08 12.62
N TYR A 21 -16.71 -32.22 13.05
CA TYR A 21 -17.18 -32.40 14.43
C TYR A 21 -16.03 -32.31 15.44
N VAL A 22 -14.90 -32.97 15.16
CA VAL A 22 -13.70 -32.91 16.01
C VAL A 22 -13.11 -31.50 16.04
N TYR A 23 -13.04 -30.80 14.90
CA TYR A 23 -12.60 -29.41 14.84
C TYR A 23 -13.45 -28.48 15.73
N LEU A 24 -14.77 -28.66 15.73
CA LEU A 24 -15.70 -27.87 16.55
C LEU A 24 -15.58 -28.18 18.06
N GLN A 25 -15.18 -29.40 18.44
CA GLN A 25 -15.03 -29.81 19.85
C GLN A 25 -13.76 -29.24 20.53
N HIS A 26 -12.74 -28.86 19.77
CA HIS A 26 -11.48 -28.35 20.33
C HIS A 26 -11.49 -26.86 20.71
N GLY A 27 -12.59 -26.13 20.48
CA GLY A 27 -12.73 -24.72 20.84
C GLY A 27 -13.24 -24.48 22.26
N ARG A 28 -12.41 -24.68 23.29
CA ARG A 28 -12.70 -24.15 24.64
C ARG A 28 -12.40 -22.65 24.66
N LEU A 29 -13.45 -21.84 24.74
CA LEU A 29 -13.37 -20.37 24.78
C LEU A 29 -13.11 -19.90 26.22
N LEU A 30 -12.17 -18.95 26.38
CA LEU A 30 -11.97 -18.18 27.62
C LEU A 30 -13.03 -17.06 27.72
N PRO A 31 -13.45 -16.65 28.92
CA PRO A 31 -14.48 -15.61 29.08
C PRO A 31 -13.93 -14.17 29.06
N ASN A 32 -14.73 -13.30 28.43
CA ASN A 32 -14.92 -11.85 28.63
C ASN A 32 -13.75 -10.89 28.25
N ASP A 33 -13.97 -9.63 27.83
CA ASP A 33 -15.00 -8.63 28.16
C ASP A 33 -15.46 -7.76 26.97
N LEU A 34 -16.72 -7.31 27.01
CA LEU A 34 -17.23 -5.93 26.84
C LEU A 34 -18.65 -5.91 26.26
N ALA A 35 -19.59 -5.26 26.97
CA ALA A 35 -20.90 -4.86 26.48
C ALA A 35 -21.02 -3.33 26.52
N PRO A 36 -21.79 -2.71 25.62
CA PRO A 36 -23.14 -2.31 26.02
C PRO A 36 -24.23 -2.97 25.16
N SER A 37 -25.39 -3.11 25.79
CA SER A 37 -26.63 -3.70 25.31
C SER A 37 -27.17 -3.09 24.02
N SER A 38 -26.76 -3.64 22.87
CA SER A 38 -27.59 -3.85 21.66
C SER A 38 -26.88 -4.71 20.59
N LEU A 39 -25.84 -5.47 20.97
CA LEU A 39 -25.13 -6.33 20.02
C LEU A 39 -26.05 -7.48 19.58
N HIS A 40 -26.35 -7.55 18.28
CA HIS A 40 -27.03 -8.68 17.65
C HIS A 40 -26.47 -10.01 18.16
N ALA A 41 -27.31 -10.98 18.53
CA ALA A 41 -26.89 -12.22 19.21
C ALA A 41 -25.78 -13.02 18.48
N ALA A 42 -25.67 -12.85 17.16
CA ALA A 42 -24.58 -13.41 16.36
C ALA A 42 -23.18 -12.92 16.76
N LEU A 43 -23.07 -11.74 17.38
CA LEU A 43 -21.81 -11.10 17.79
C LEU A 43 -21.35 -11.53 19.20
N LYS A 44 -21.96 -12.54 19.81
CA LYS A 44 -21.59 -13.05 21.15
C LYS A 44 -20.11 -13.41 21.30
N HIS A 45 -19.43 -13.73 20.19
CA HIS A 45 -18.01 -14.10 20.15
C HIS A 45 -17.14 -13.05 19.46
N GLY A 46 -17.66 -11.84 19.28
CA GLY A 46 -17.02 -10.75 18.55
C GLY A 46 -17.28 -10.79 17.03
N ALA A 47 -17.09 -9.65 16.39
CA ALA A 47 -17.07 -9.54 14.93
C ALA A 47 -15.66 -9.85 14.40
N PRO A 48 -15.53 -10.53 13.24
CA PRO A 48 -14.25 -10.62 12.54
C PRO A 48 -13.74 -9.22 12.17
N THR A 49 -12.43 -8.99 12.31
CA THR A 49 -11.76 -7.74 11.93
C THR A 49 -10.69 -8.00 10.88
N THR A 50 -10.52 -7.06 9.94
CA THR A 50 -9.54 -7.16 8.85
C THR A 50 -8.60 -5.95 8.79
N ASN A 51 -8.98 -4.83 9.40
CA ASN A 51 -8.26 -3.56 9.31
C ASN A 51 -8.01 -3.01 10.72
N GLN A 52 -6.87 -2.36 10.92
CA GLN A 52 -6.45 -1.78 12.19
C GLN A 52 -5.88 -0.38 11.98
N LEU A 53 -6.30 0.59 12.79
CA LEU A 53 -5.66 1.91 12.83
C LEU A 53 -4.38 1.86 13.66
N LEU A 54 -3.31 2.43 13.11
CA LEU A 54 -2.01 2.56 13.73
C LEU A 54 -1.67 4.03 13.82
N PHE A 55 -1.28 4.48 15.02
CA PHE A 55 -1.00 5.87 15.32
C PHE A 55 0.49 6.03 15.56
N SER A 56 1.14 6.79 14.67
CA SER A 56 2.51 7.28 14.84
C SER A 56 2.46 8.73 15.33
N GLN A 57 3.61 9.34 15.61
CA GLN A 57 3.66 10.74 16.08
C GLN A 57 3.11 11.73 15.05
N ASN A 58 3.43 11.53 13.77
CA ASN A 58 3.15 12.50 12.71
C ASN A 58 2.35 11.93 11.52
N PHE A 59 1.89 10.68 11.61
CA PHE A 59 0.98 10.09 10.63
C PHE A 59 0.10 9.01 11.28
N VAL A 60 -1.00 8.70 10.61
CA VAL A 60 -1.92 7.61 10.97
C VAL A 60 -2.09 6.69 9.78
N ALA A 61 -2.08 5.37 10.01
CA ALA A 61 -2.28 4.38 8.97
C ALA A 61 -3.52 3.52 9.26
N SER A 62 -4.34 3.25 8.24
CA SER A 62 -5.25 2.10 8.26
C SER A 62 -4.52 0.93 7.61
N PHE A 63 -4.32 -0.17 8.34
CA PHE A 63 -3.58 -1.33 7.85
C PHE A 63 -4.50 -2.49 7.48
N ASN A 64 -4.34 -3.00 6.25
CA ASN A 64 -5.11 -4.12 5.71
C ASN A 64 -4.39 -5.44 5.97
N SER A 65 -4.89 -6.24 6.91
CA SER A 65 -4.27 -7.52 7.29
C SER A 65 -4.34 -8.58 6.17
N ARG A 66 -5.27 -8.45 5.22
CA ARG A 66 -5.42 -9.39 4.11
C ARG A 66 -4.35 -9.17 3.06
N LEU A 67 -4.10 -7.91 2.70
CA LEU A 67 -3.12 -7.52 1.69
C LEU A 67 -1.74 -7.26 2.27
N ARG A 68 -1.62 -7.12 3.59
CA ARG A 68 -0.39 -6.75 4.32
C ARG A 68 0.21 -5.43 3.82
N ASN A 69 -0.67 -4.49 3.50
CA ASN A 69 -0.37 -3.15 3.06
C ASN A 69 -1.29 -2.19 3.83
N PRO A 70 -0.95 -0.91 3.93
CA PRO A 70 -1.91 0.10 4.36
C PRO A 70 -3.05 0.20 3.35
N ASP A 71 -4.30 0.40 3.79
CA ASP A 71 -5.34 0.94 2.90
C ASP A 71 -5.03 2.39 2.56
N TRP A 72 -4.55 3.14 3.56
CA TRP A 72 -4.11 4.52 3.44
C TRP A 72 -3.21 4.91 4.62
N VAL A 73 -2.40 5.94 4.41
CA VAL A 73 -1.62 6.66 5.40
C VAL A 73 -1.92 8.14 5.27
N LEU A 74 -2.30 8.77 6.37
CA LEU A 74 -2.61 10.19 6.49
C LEU A 74 -1.49 10.89 7.27
N GLU A 75 -0.79 11.80 6.61
CA GLU A 75 0.26 12.63 7.22
C GLU A 75 -0.13 14.11 7.21
N VAL A 76 0.48 14.87 8.13
CA VAL A 76 0.42 16.33 8.14
C VAL A 76 1.83 16.86 7.91
N ILE A 77 1.97 17.70 6.88
CA ILE A 77 3.23 18.29 6.45
C ILE A 77 3.18 19.78 6.76
N ARG A 78 4.15 20.23 7.55
CA ARG A 78 4.40 21.64 7.85
C ARG A 78 5.89 21.91 7.69
N GLU A 79 6.27 23.18 7.75
CA GLU A 79 7.68 23.57 7.61
C GLU A 79 8.54 22.94 8.72
N ASP A 80 8.06 22.97 9.97
CA ASP A 80 8.71 22.38 11.14
C ASP A 80 8.80 20.84 11.09
N THR A 81 7.82 20.15 10.49
CA THR A 81 7.90 18.68 10.34
C THR A 81 8.93 18.25 9.31
N CYS A 82 9.17 19.07 8.28
CA CYS A 82 10.03 18.73 7.13
C CYS A 82 11.49 19.12 7.33
N TYR A 83 11.75 20.19 8.09
CA TYR A 83 13.06 20.80 8.20
C TYR A 83 13.56 20.70 9.63
N GLY A 84 14.41 19.71 9.88
CA GLY A 84 15.04 19.49 11.17
C GLY A 84 16.26 18.58 11.06
N ALA A 85 16.83 18.24 12.22
CA ALA A 85 18.06 17.45 12.33
C ALA A 85 17.86 15.94 12.09
N GLY A 86 16.63 15.50 11.83
CA GLY A 86 16.33 14.11 11.53
C GLY A 86 17.14 13.60 10.34
N THR A 87 17.82 12.47 10.56
CA THR A 87 18.68 11.80 9.59
C THR A 87 18.20 10.36 9.35
N ARG A 88 18.39 9.90 8.11
CA ARG A 88 18.15 8.52 7.72
C ARG A 88 19.35 7.62 8.01
N GLU A 89 20.48 8.21 8.41
CA GLU A 89 21.66 7.47 8.80
C GLU A 89 21.31 6.53 9.96
N SER A 90 21.68 5.25 9.81
CA SER A 90 21.43 4.20 10.80
C SER A 90 19.96 3.86 11.08
N VAL A 91 19.02 4.29 10.22
CA VAL A 91 17.61 3.87 10.32
C VAL A 91 17.34 2.67 9.42
N GLU A 92 16.90 1.57 10.02
CA GLU A 92 16.53 0.35 9.30
C GLU A 92 15.02 0.19 9.25
N PHE A 93 14.53 -0.46 8.18
CA PHE A 93 13.15 -0.91 8.12
C PHE A 93 12.88 -1.97 9.19
N PHE A 94 11.71 -1.93 9.81
CA PHE A 94 11.32 -2.88 10.85
C PHE A 94 9.87 -3.35 10.71
N GLU A 95 9.61 -4.57 11.16
CA GLU A 95 8.25 -5.14 11.18
C GLU A 95 7.47 -4.55 12.35
N ASP A 96 6.27 -4.01 12.09
CA ASP A 96 5.51 -3.31 13.11
C ASP A 96 5.08 -4.27 14.25
N PRO A 97 5.46 -4.01 15.51
CA PRO A 97 5.11 -4.86 16.64
C PRO A 97 3.65 -4.69 17.10
N ALA A 98 2.96 -3.60 16.72
CA ALA A 98 1.55 -3.39 17.04
C ALA A 98 0.60 -4.27 16.21
N LEU A 99 1.11 -4.84 15.12
CA LEU A 99 0.39 -5.78 14.27
C LEU A 99 0.72 -7.23 14.67
N PRO A 100 -0.27 -8.13 14.77
CA PRO A 100 -0.01 -9.54 14.99
C PRO A 100 0.91 -10.13 13.91
N GLU A 101 1.91 -10.93 14.31
CA GLU A 101 2.93 -11.50 13.42
C GLU A 101 2.34 -12.25 12.20
N ARG A 102 1.10 -12.77 12.35
CA ARG A 102 0.40 -13.48 11.29
C ARG A 102 -0.20 -12.58 10.21
N PHE A 103 -0.41 -11.31 10.52
CA PHE A 103 -1.12 -10.32 9.71
C PHE A 103 -0.23 -9.17 9.23
N ARG A 104 0.96 -8.99 9.79
CA ARG A 104 1.95 -8.03 9.28
C ARG A 104 2.73 -8.56 8.08
N ASN A 105 3.32 -7.64 7.32
CA ASN A 105 4.37 -7.90 6.34
C ASN A 105 5.73 -8.06 7.04
N ARG A 106 6.67 -8.71 6.35
CA ARG A 106 8.01 -9.03 6.86
C ARG A 106 9.09 -8.47 5.97
N LEU A 107 10.26 -8.24 6.54
CA LEU A 107 11.43 -7.84 5.75
C LEU A 107 11.81 -8.90 4.71
N SER A 108 11.59 -10.18 5.04
CA SER A 108 11.81 -11.32 4.13
C SER A 108 10.93 -11.28 2.88
N ASP A 109 9.73 -10.71 2.95
CA ASP A 109 8.79 -10.70 1.83
C ASP A 109 9.30 -9.85 0.66
N PHE A 110 10.08 -8.80 0.98
CA PHE A 110 10.68 -7.91 -0.01
C PHE A 110 12.03 -8.42 -0.54
N LYS A 111 12.72 -9.27 0.23
CA LYS A 111 14.07 -9.73 -0.10
C LYS A 111 14.04 -10.57 -1.39
N GLY A 112 14.71 -10.07 -2.42
CA GLY A 112 14.74 -10.74 -3.74
C GLY A 112 13.43 -10.57 -4.55
N SER A 113 12.42 -9.89 -4.01
CA SER A 113 11.32 -9.38 -4.81
C SER A 113 11.85 -8.21 -5.66
N ALA A 114 11.45 -8.09 -6.91
CA ALA A 114 11.89 -6.98 -7.76
C ALA A 114 11.33 -5.60 -7.36
N TYR A 115 10.73 -5.50 -6.16
CA TYR A 115 10.03 -4.32 -5.65
C TYR A 115 10.80 -3.68 -4.51
N ASP A 116 10.76 -2.36 -4.50
CA ASP A 116 11.23 -1.56 -3.39
C ASP A 116 10.24 -1.57 -2.23
N ARG A 117 10.77 -1.32 -1.04
CA ARG A 117 10.01 -0.90 0.14
C ARG A 117 9.63 0.58 -0.02
N GLY A 118 8.53 0.83 -0.73
CA GLY A 118 8.04 2.18 -1.01
C GLY A 118 7.28 2.76 0.17
N HIS A 119 7.68 3.95 0.62
CA HIS A 119 7.00 4.67 1.70
C HIS A 119 5.68 5.28 1.21
N LEU A 120 4.66 5.29 2.08
CA LEU A 120 3.44 6.06 1.84
C LEU A 120 3.56 7.47 2.45
N ALA A 121 3.91 7.55 3.74
CA ALA A 121 4.42 8.74 4.41
C ALA A 121 5.96 8.79 4.27
N PRO A 122 6.54 9.71 3.48
CA PRO A 122 7.96 9.73 3.17
C PRO A 122 8.80 10.25 4.34
N ALA A 123 9.90 9.58 4.68
CA ALA A 123 10.84 10.00 5.73
C ALA A 123 11.27 11.48 5.66
N ALA A 124 11.39 12.02 4.44
CA ALA A 124 11.79 13.41 4.21
C ALA A 124 10.79 14.45 4.72
N ASN A 125 9.53 14.07 4.97
CA ASN A 125 8.48 14.95 5.50
C ASN A 125 8.46 15.00 7.03
N HIS A 126 9.28 14.16 7.69
CA HIS A 126 9.29 13.95 9.14
C HIS A 126 10.68 14.21 9.77
N ARG A 127 11.55 14.99 9.11
CA ARG A 127 12.90 15.30 9.62
C ARG A 127 12.93 16.25 10.81
N GLY A 128 11.80 16.89 11.14
CA GLY A 128 11.66 17.73 12.32
C GLY A 128 11.96 16.98 13.62
N ASN A 129 11.72 15.67 13.64
CA ASN A 129 11.90 14.82 14.80
C ASN A 129 12.46 13.43 14.39
N GLN A 130 13.55 12.98 15.01
CA GLN A 130 14.20 11.71 14.66
C GLN A 130 13.27 10.50 14.88
N GLN A 131 12.49 10.49 15.95
CA GLN A 131 11.57 9.39 16.22
C GLN A 131 10.45 9.33 15.17
N SER A 132 9.86 10.47 14.81
CA SER A 132 8.88 10.54 13.73
C SER A 132 9.44 10.04 12.39
N LEU A 133 10.70 10.37 12.09
CA LEU A 133 11.40 9.84 10.91
C LEU A 133 11.57 8.33 11.00
N VAL A 134 12.02 7.79 12.15
CA VAL A 134 12.18 6.33 12.34
C VAL A 134 10.85 5.61 12.16
N GLU A 135 9.75 6.16 12.68
CA GLU A 135 8.41 5.56 12.55
C GLU A 135 7.98 5.37 11.08
N THR A 136 8.47 6.19 10.14
CA THR A 136 8.16 5.99 8.71
C THR A 136 8.76 4.71 8.13
N PHE A 137 9.76 4.13 8.78
CA PHE A 137 10.42 2.88 8.35
C PHE A 137 9.71 1.63 8.88
N SER A 138 8.63 1.78 9.66
CA SER A 138 7.74 0.66 9.96
C SER A 138 7.16 0.11 8.66
N LEU A 139 7.19 -1.22 8.49
CA LEU A 139 6.57 -1.85 7.32
C LEU A 139 5.04 -1.65 7.26
N ALA A 140 4.41 -1.18 8.34
CA ALA A 140 3.02 -0.71 8.32
C ALA A 140 2.81 0.62 7.58
N ASN A 141 3.88 1.26 7.08
CA ASN A 141 3.86 2.42 6.18
C ASN A 141 4.40 2.07 4.78
N ILE A 142 4.62 0.78 4.49
CA ILE A 142 5.32 0.33 3.29
C ILE A 142 4.42 -0.49 2.39
N SER A 143 4.53 -0.22 1.08
CA SER A 143 3.96 -1.06 0.03
C SER A 143 5.01 -1.43 -1.03
N PRO A 144 4.87 -2.59 -1.71
CA PRO A 144 5.72 -2.95 -2.84
C PRO A 144 5.58 -1.94 -3.99
N GLN A 145 6.66 -1.24 -4.31
CA GLN A 145 6.70 -0.28 -5.41
C GLN A 145 7.72 -0.67 -6.47
N VAL A 146 7.41 -0.41 -7.74
CA VAL A 146 8.41 -0.50 -8.82
C VAL A 146 9.52 0.50 -8.52
N GLY A 147 10.78 0.03 -8.53
CA GLY A 147 11.92 0.85 -8.12
C GLY A 147 12.28 1.93 -9.13
N LYS A 148 12.97 1.53 -10.20
CA LYS A 148 13.38 2.44 -11.29
C LYS A 148 12.18 2.88 -12.12
N GLY A 149 12.08 4.17 -12.39
CA GLY A 149 11.02 4.83 -13.14
C GLY A 149 9.79 5.18 -12.30
N PHE A 150 9.68 4.70 -11.05
CA PHE A 150 8.54 4.99 -10.18
C PHE A 150 8.98 5.45 -8.79
N ASN A 151 9.18 4.55 -7.82
CA ASN A 151 9.53 4.89 -6.42
C ASN A 151 10.72 5.86 -6.34
N ARG A 152 11.81 5.53 -7.03
CA ARG A 152 13.07 6.28 -6.99
C ARG A 152 13.07 7.53 -7.86
N ASP A 153 12.08 7.67 -8.75
CA ASP A 153 12.04 8.68 -9.79
C ASP A 153 10.74 9.52 -9.73
N PHE A 154 9.69 9.13 -10.47
CA PHE A 154 8.47 9.93 -10.63
C PHE A 154 7.75 10.16 -9.29
N TRP A 155 7.63 9.12 -8.46
CA TRP A 155 6.99 9.18 -7.15
C TRP A 155 7.78 10.07 -6.19
N ALA A 156 9.09 9.89 -6.08
CA ALA A 156 9.97 10.76 -5.29
C ALA A 156 9.93 12.24 -5.74
N ARG A 157 9.78 12.49 -7.06
CA ARG A 157 9.57 13.85 -7.58
C ARG A 157 8.24 14.43 -7.12
N PHE A 158 7.17 13.65 -7.18
CA PHE A 158 5.86 14.07 -6.70
C PHE A 158 5.89 14.36 -5.19
N GLU A 159 6.51 13.50 -4.38
CA GLU A 159 6.71 13.75 -2.95
C GLU A 159 7.50 15.02 -2.66
N ARG A 160 8.54 15.33 -3.46
CA ARG A 160 9.29 16.58 -3.36
C ARG A 160 8.42 17.80 -3.67
N PHE A 161 7.56 17.71 -4.68
CA PHE A 161 6.59 18.77 -4.98
C PHE A 161 5.64 19.01 -3.81
N VAL A 162 5.02 17.94 -3.28
CA VAL A 162 4.08 18.02 -2.15
C VAL A 162 4.75 18.60 -0.92
N ARG A 163 5.97 18.16 -0.58
CA ARG A 163 6.74 18.75 0.51
C ARG A 163 7.06 20.23 0.28
N GLY A 164 7.33 20.63 -0.96
CA GLY A 164 7.58 22.03 -1.32
C GLY A 164 6.41 22.97 -0.98
N LEU A 165 5.18 22.45 -0.95
CA LEU A 165 3.99 23.24 -0.57
C LEU A 165 4.06 23.74 0.87
N SER A 166 4.81 23.09 1.78
CA SER A 166 4.94 23.55 3.18
C SER A 166 5.62 24.92 3.32
N LYS A 167 6.31 25.38 2.26
CA LYS A 167 6.91 26.72 2.22
C LYS A 167 5.86 27.82 2.05
N THR A 168 4.80 27.54 1.27
CA THR A 168 3.76 28.51 0.90
C THR A 168 2.42 28.26 1.59
N CYS A 169 2.24 27.08 2.18
CA CYS A 169 1.05 26.65 2.90
C CYS A 169 1.37 26.52 4.40
N SER A 170 0.44 26.90 5.27
CA SER A 170 0.56 26.72 6.73
C SER A 170 0.54 25.25 7.10
N GLU A 171 -0.27 24.47 6.38
CA GLU A 171 -0.45 23.04 6.60
C GLU A 171 -0.79 22.35 5.29
N VAL A 172 -0.26 21.14 5.09
CA VAL A 172 -0.61 20.27 3.97
C VAL A 172 -0.94 18.88 4.51
N ARG A 173 -2.19 18.45 4.37
CA ARG A 173 -2.63 17.09 4.70
C ARG A 173 -2.54 16.22 3.47
N VAL A 174 -1.92 15.04 3.61
CA VAL A 174 -1.73 14.12 2.49
C VAL A 174 -2.22 12.74 2.88
N LEU A 175 -3.21 12.25 2.14
CA LEU A 175 -3.69 10.88 2.22
C LEU A 175 -3.06 10.09 1.08
N THR A 176 -2.23 9.09 1.39
CA THR A 176 -1.54 8.26 0.41
C THR A 176 -1.95 6.81 0.58
N GLY A 177 -2.15 6.06 -0.50
CA GLY A 177 -2.42 4.63 -0.38
C GLY A 177 -2.31 3.85 -1.68
N PRO A 178 -2.30 2.51 -1.59
CA PRO A 178 -2.35 1.63 -2.74
C PRO A 178 -3.77 1.51 -3.32
N LEU A 179 -3.86 1.13 -4.60
CA LEU A 179 -5.10 0.72 -5.26
C LEU A 179 -4.88 -0.58 -6.03
N TYR A 180 -5.94 -1.37 -6.09
CA TYR A 180 -5.99 -2.65 -6.80
C TYR A 180 -7.10 -2.59 -7.84
N LEU A 181 -6.84 -1.88 -8.94
CA LEU A 181 -7.82 -1.70 -10.01
C LEU A 181 -7.84 -2.90 -10.96
N PRO A 182 -9.02 -3.40 -11.37
CA PRO A 182 -9.13 -4.45 -12.36
C PRO A 182 -8.77 -3.94 -13.76
N MET A 183 -8.36 -4.87 -14.61
CA MET A 183 -8.22 -4.65 -16.05
C MET A 183 -9.47 -5.14 -16.78
N LYS A 184 -9.87 -4.40 -17.81
CA LYS A 184 -10.97 -4.81 -18.70
C LYS A 184 -10.50 -5.94 -19.60
N THR A 185 -11.32 -6.97 -19.73
CA THR A 185 -11.16 -8.09 -20.66
C THR A 185 -12.37 -8.14 -21.60
N PRO A 186 -12.32 -8.94 -22.69
CA PRO A 186 -13.48 -9.11 -23.57
C PRO A 186 -14.74 -9.63 -22.85
N THR A 187 -14.57 -10.37 -21.75
CA THR A 187 -15.65 -11.03 -21.00
C THR A 187 -16.02 -10.31 -19.69
N GLY A 188 -15.34 -9.22 -19.34
CA GLY A 188 -15.64 -8.47 -18.12
C GLY A 188 -14.42 -7.76 -17.54
N TYR A 189 -14.22 -7.91 -16.23
CA TYR A 189 -13.13 -7.30 -15.49
C TYR A 189 -12.40 -8.36 -14.67
N ILE A 190 -11.07 -8.33 -14.71
CA ILE A 190 -10.21 -9.22 -13.92
C ILE A 190 -9.28 -8.37 -13.06
N LEU A 191 -9.22 -8.65 -11.76
CA LEU A 191 -8.18 -8.13 -10.90
C LEU A 191 -7.05 -9.15 -10.80
N ALA A 192 -5.91 -8.84 -11.41
CA ALA A 192 -4.69 -9.62 -11.32
C ALA A 192 -3.55 -8.72 -10.88
N HIS A 193 -2.81 -9.14 -9.85
CA HIS A 193 -1.64 -8.43 -9.37
C HIS A 193 -0.66 -9.41 -8.71
N PRO A 194 0.65 -9.13 -8.74
CA PRO A 194 1.63 -9.97 -8.07
C PRO A 194 1.43 -9.98 -6.55
N MET A 195 1.95 -11.03 -5.93
CA MET A 195 1.95 -11.23 -4.49
C MET A 195 3.37 -11.64 -4.08
N LEU A 196 3.90 -11.05 -3.00
CA LEU A 196 5.22 -11.38 -2.46
C LEU A 196 5.12 -12.35 -1.29
N GLY A 197 6.20 -13.08 -1.01
CA GLY A 197 6.27 -14.06 0.07
C GLY A 197 5.76 -15.44 -0.34
N GLU A 198 5.40 -16.25 0.65
CA GLU A 198 4.99 -17.64 0.49
C GLU A 198 3.63 -17.90 1.13
N MET A 199 2.84 -18.80 0.53
CA MET A 199 1.56 -19.20 1.11
C MET A 199 1.73 -19.75 2.53
N PRO A 200 0.85 -19.39 3.48
CA PRO A 200 -0.38 -18.61 3.32
C PRO A 200 -0.20 -17.08 3.55
N ARG A 201 1.03 -16.58 3.69
CA ARG A 201 1.32 -15.18 3.99
C ARG A 201 1.84 -14.46 2.74
N LEU A 202 0.91 -13.86 2.02
CA LEU A 202 1.23 -13.08 0.83
C LEU A 202 1.05 -11.58 1.08
N VAL A 203 1.95 -10.78 0.50
CA VAL A 203 1.86 -9.31 0.46
C VAL A 203 1.41 -8.90 -0.93
N GLY A 204 0.28 -8.20 -1.04
CA GLY A 204 -0.23 -7.77 -2.34
C GLY A 204 0.59 -6.65 -2.95
N VAL A 205 1.07 -6.81 -4.17
CA VAL A 205 1.68 -5.71 -4.94
C VAL A 205 0.55 -4.84 -5.53
N PRO A 206 0.44 -3.56 -5.15
CA PRO A 206 -0.58 -2.66 -5.69
C PRO A 206 -0.45 -2.46 -7.20
N THR A 207 -1.58 -2.31 -7.90
CA THR A 207 -1.55 -1.97 -9.33
C THR A 207 -1.33 -0.47 -9.54
N ARG A 208 -1.74 0.35 -8.57
CA ARG A 208 -1.65 1.81 -8.57
C ARG A 208 -1.39 2.35 -7.16
N PHE A 209 -1.00 3.61 -7.09
CA PHE A 209 -0.98 4.39 -5.86
C PHE A 209 -1.75 5.69 -6.05
N PHE A 210 -2.36 6.18 -4.99
CA PHE A 210 -3.01 7.47 -4.96
C PHE A 210 -2.36 8.43 -3.96
N LYS A 211 -2.50 9.73 -4.22
CA LYS A 211 -2.38 10.78 -3.19
C LYS A 211 -3.57 11.74 -3.30
N VAL A 212 -4.17 12.08 -2.16
CA VAL A 212 -5.07 13.23 -2.02
C VAL A 212 -4.37 14.27 -1.16
N ILE A 213 -4.27 15.48 -1.66
CA ILE A 213 -3.56 16.59 -1.03
C ILE A 213 -4.59 17.66 -0.69
N VAL A 214 -4.60 18.12 0.56
CA VAL A 214 -5.31 19.32 1.02
C VAL A 214 -4.26 20.30 1.51
N ALA A 215 -4.09 21.41 0.82
CA ALA A 215 -3.09 22.43 1.13
C ALA A 215 -3.78 23.72 1.59
N GLU A 216 -3.39 24.23 2.75
CA GLU A 216 -3.92 25.45 3.38
C GLU A 216 -2.94 26.62 3.14
N PRO A 217 -3.24 27.58 2.25
CA PRO A 217 -2.32 28.67 1.94
C PRO A 217 -2.04 29.61 3.13
N LYS A 218 -0.83 30.19 3.23
CA LYS A 218 -0.39 31.09 4.33
C LYS A 218 -1.07 32.50 4.35
N GLY A 219 -2.25 32.68 3.76
CA GLY A 219 -2.92 33.98 3.70
C GLY A 219 -4.32 33.94 4.29
N GLU A 220 -4.70 35.03 4.95
CA GLU A 220 -6.06 35.24 5.45
C GLU A 220 -7.06 35.16 4.28
N ASP A 221 -8.22 34.55 4.53
CA ASP A 221 -9.33 34.35 3.57
C ASP A 221 -9.07 33.45 2.36
N MET A 222 -7.93 32.75 2.28
CA MET A 222 -7.69 31.76 1.22
C MET A 222 -8.35 30.41 1.54
N GLN A 223 -9.10 29.88 0.57
CA GLN A 223 -9.70 28.55 0.67
C GLN A 223 -8.64 27.46 0.47
N PRO A 224 -8.72 26.32 1.19
CA PRO A 224 -7.79 25.22 0.98
C PRO A 224 -7.89 24.64 -0.44
N VAL A 225 -6.74 24.36 -1.04
CA VAL A 225 -6.61 23.76 -2.37
C VAL A 225 -6.58 22.25 -2.22
N VAL A 226 -7.34 21.54 -3.05
CA VAL A 226 -7.45 20.07 -3.00
C VAL A 226 -7.13 19.47 -4.37
N GLY A 227 -6.35 18.39 -4.38
CA GLY A 227 -6.08 17.61 -5.59
C GLY A 227 -5.97 16.12 -5.28
N ALA A 228 -6.49 15.29 -6.17
CA ALA A 228 -6.41 13.84 -6.09
C ALA A 228 -5.72 13.27 -7.33
N PHE A 229 -4.77 12.36 -7.11
CA PHE A 229 -3.92 11.81 -8.15
C PHE A 229 -3.84 10.29 -8.02
N VAL A 230 -3.88 9.57 -9.15
CA VAL A 230 -3.69 8.12 -9.20
C VAL A 230 -2.68 7.76 -10.27
N MET A 231 -1.61 7.07 -9.87
CA MET A 231 -0.49 6.69 -10.73
C MET A 231 -0.35 5.17 -10.82
N PRO A 232 0.04 4.61 -11.98
CA PRO A 232 0.36 3.19 -12.08
C PRO A 232 1.61 2.86 -11.26
N ASN A 233 1.62 1.68 -10.63
CA ASN A 233 2.82 1.13 -10.00
C ASN A 233 3.73 0.52 -11.09
N ALA A 234 4.28 1.38 -11.94
CA ALA A 234 5.10 1.04 -13.10
C ALA A 234 6.02 2.20 -13.45
N ALA A 235 7.07 1.95 -14.23
CA ALA A 235 7.95 3.02 -14.70
C ALA A 235 7.16 4.09 -15.49
N ILE A 236 7.37 5.37 -15.17
CA ILE A 236 6.72 6.51 -15.81
C ILE A 236 7.79 7.38 -16.47
N ASP A 237 7.53 7.86 -17.69
CA ASP A 237 8.41 8.81 -18.36
C ASP A 237 8.53 10.08 -17.50
N PRO A 238 9.74 10.57 -17.18
CA PRO A 238 9.90 11.81 -16.43
C PRO A 238 9.26 13.03 -17.12
N ARG A 239 9.04 13.00 -18.43
CA ARG A 239 8.36 14.07 -19.19
C ARG A 239 6.84 13.99 -19.08
N THR A 240 6.27 12.91 -18.57
CA THR A 240 4.82 12.81 -18.37
C THR A 240 4.36 13.87 -17.36
N PRO A 241 3.36 14.71 -17.71
CA PRO A 241 2.88 15.75 -16.80
C PRO A 241 2.08 15.14 -15.64
N LEU A 242 2.23 15.70 -14.44
CA LEU A 242 1.51 15.23 -13.25
C LEU A 242 -0.02 15.34 -13.41
N THR A 243 -0.48 16.34 -14.17
CA THR A 243 -1.90 16.58 -14.46
C THR A 243 -2.59 15.41 -15.15
N LEU A 244 -1.84 14.57 -15.90
CA LEU A 244 -2.37 13.33 -16.49
C LEU A 244 -2.97 12.39 -15.43
N PHE A 245 -2.40 12.40 -14.24
CA PHE A 245 -2.79 11.50 -13.14
C PHE A 245 -3.88 12.09 -12.25
N SER A 246 -4.36 13.30 -12.54
CA SER A 246 -5.49 13.91 -11.84
C SER A 246 -6.74 13.04 -11.99
N VAL A 247 -7.48 12.80 -10.90
CA VAL A 247 -8.73 12.02 -10.91
C VAL A 247 -9.82 12.69 -10.07
N PRO A 248 -11.10 12.48 -10.41
CA PRO A 248 -12.21 12.82 -9.52
C PRO A 248 -12.05 12.14 -8.15
N ILE A 249 -12.36 12.85 -7.07
CA ILE A 249 -12.37 12.29 -5.71
C ILE A 249 -13.44 11.21 -5.61
N SER A 250 -14.62 11.43 -6.19
CA SER A 250 -15.68 10.42 -6.21
C SER A 250 -15.23 9.10 -6.84
N ALA A 251 -14.55 9.15 -7.98
CA ALA A 251 -14.02 7.96 -8.63
C ALA A 251 -12.94 7.26 -7.78
N LEU A 252 -12.11 8.04 -7.07
CA LEU A 252 -11.14 7.49 -6.13
C LEU A 252 -11.83 6.81 -4.94
N GLU A 253 -12.82 7.44 -4.31
CA GLU A 253 -13.59 6.90 -3.19
C GLU A 253 -14.30 5.58 -3.58
N GLU A 254 -14.92 5.55 -4.77
CA GLU A 254 -15.56 4.33 -5.32
C GLU A 254 -14.54 3.20 -5.53
N ALA A 255 -13.35 3.52 -6.03
CA ALA A 255 -12.32 2.52 -6.29
C ALA A 255 -11.58 2.06 -5.03
N ALA A 256 -11.43 2.93 -4.03
CA ALA A 256 -10.71 2.67 -2.80
C ALA A 256 -11.61 2.03 -1.72
N GLY A 257 -12.92 2.24 -1.78
CA GLY A 257 -13.89 1.69 -0.84
C GLY A 257 -13.97 2.44 0.50
N PHE A 258 -13.58 3.72 0.53
CA PHE A 258 -13.71 4.59 1.71
C PHE A 258 -13.93 6.05 1.29
N GLU A 259 -14.47 6.85 2.21
CA GLU A 259 -14.65 8.28 2.02
C GLU A 259 -13.39 9.07 2.39
N VAL A 260 -13.01 10.00 1.53
CA VAL A 260 -11.87 10.90 1.71
C VAL A 260 -12.35 12.15 2.44
N PHE A 261 -11.75 12.44 3.60
CA PHE A 261 -12.01 13.65 4.41
C PHE A 261 -13.50 14.02 4.56
N PRO A 262 -14.38 13.12 5.04
CA PRO A 262 -15.83 13.31 5.01
C PRO A 262 -16.32 14.51 5.84
N ALA A 263 -15.60 14.91 6.89
CA ALA A 263 -15.92 16.10 7.67
C ALA A 263 -15.61 17.43 6.95
N PHE A 264 -14.77 17.40 5.91
CA PHE A 264 -14.26 18.58 5.21
C PHE A 264 -14.81 18.70 3.79
N LEU A 265 -14.95 17.58 3.09
CA LEU A 265 -15.51 17.54 1.74
C LEU A 265 -17.03 17.39 1.84
N SER A 266 -17.76 18.45 1.54
CA SER A 266 -19.21 18.36 1.30
C SER A 266 -19.49 17.80 -0.09
N SER A 267 -20.72 17.35 -0.36
CA SER A 267 -21.12 16.88 -1.69
C SER A 267 -20.88 17.96 -2.77
N ALA A 268 -21.21 19.21 -2.48
CA ALA A 268 -20.95 20.33 -3.40
C ALA A 268 -19.45 20.53 -3.69
N ARG A 269 -18.61 20.42 -2.66
CA ARG A 269 -17.15 20.54 -2.81
C ARG A 269 -16.59 19.37 -3.62
N ARG A 270 -17.08 18.15 -3.41
CA ARG A 270 -16.72 16.98 -4.24
C ARG A 270 -17.04 17.23 -5.72
N THR A 271 -18.26 17.67 -6.05
CA THR A 271 -18.67 17.94 -7.43
C THR A 271 -17.78 18.99 -8.11
N ALA A 272 -17.42 20.07 -7.39
CA ALA A 272 -16.53 21.09 -7.92
C ALA A 272 -15.11 20.54 -8.18
N LEU A 273 -14.57 19.77 -7.22
CA LEU A 273 -13.25 19.15 -7.34
C LEU A 273 -13.20 18.11 -8.46
N ASP A 274 -14.24 17.30 -8.61
CA ASP A 274 -14.35 16.31 -9.69
C ASP A 274 -14.37 16.97 -11.07
N SER A 275 -15.00 18.14 -11.19
CA SER A 275 -15.05 18.91 -12.44
C SER A 275 -13.67 19.48 -12.77
N ALA A 276 -12.99 20.06 -11.78
CA ALA A 276 -11.61 20.54 -11.93
C ALA A 276 -10.64 19.41 -12.27
N ALA A 277 -10.78 18.25 -11.62
CA ALA A 277 -9.91 17.10 -11.85
C ALA A 277 -10.00 16.58 -13.29
N ARG A 278 -11.21 16.54 -13.87
CA ARG A 278 -11.44 16.19 -15.28
C ARG A 278 -10.78 17.16 -16.24
N PHE A 279 -10.89 18.47 -15.98
CA PHE A 279 -10.25 19.49 -16.79
C PHE A 279 -8.72 19.29 -16.82
N TRP A 280 -8.09 19.10 -15.66
CA TRP A 280 -6.64 18.90 -15.57
C TRP A 280 -6.20 17.57 -16.17
N GLN A 281 -6.96 16.50 -15.98
CA GLN A 281 -6.69 15.21 -16.61
C GLN A 281 -6.68 15.34 -18.14
N TYR A 282 -7.69 16.01 -18.72
CA TYR A 282 -7.77 16.25 -20.16
C TYR A 282 -6.58 17.10 -20.68
N ALA A 283 -6.21 18.15 -19.95
CA ALA A 283 -5.03 18.95 -20.27
C ALA A 283 -3.74 18.10 -20.26
N GLY A 284 -3.57 17.28 -19.23
CA GLY A 284 -2.43 16.37 -19.09
C GLY A 284 -2.37 15.31 -20.20
N VAL A 285 -3.51 14.76 -20.64
CA VAL A 285 -3.57 13.87 -21.81
C VAL A 285 -3.04 14.59 -23.04
N ARG A 286 -3.53 15.79 -23.35
CA ARG A 286 -3.10 16.56 -24.52
C ARG A 286 -1.60 16.86 -24.49
N GLU A 287 -1.06 17.23 -23.33
CA GLU A 287 0.37 17.48 -23.16
C GLU A 287 1.20 16.18 -23.27
N SER A 288 0.69 15.06 -22.74
CA SER A 288 1.36 13.75 -22.86
C SER A 288 1.52 13.29 -24.31
N HIS A 289 0.54 13.60 -25.18
CA HIS A 289 0.65 13.35 -26.63
C HIS A 289 1.79 14.13 -27.28
N ALA A 290 2.13 15.32 -26.77
CA ALA A 290 3.22 16.14 -27.32
C ALA A 290 4.62 15.60 -26.97
N VAL A 291 4.73 14.79 -25.90
CA VAL A 291 5.99 14.21 -25.44
C VAL A 291 6.09 12.70 -25.69
N ALA A 292 5.04 12.10 -26.26
CA ALA A 292 4.99 10.67 -26.57
C ALA A 292 6.10 10.26 -27.55
N SER A 293 6.73 9.12 -27.29
CA SER A 293 7.76 8.55 -28.16
C SER A 293 7.37 7.14 -28.59
N LYS A 294 7.91 6.65 -29.70
CA LYS A 294 7.60 5.29 -30.19
C LYS A 294 7.94 4.19 -29.17
N ASP A 295 8.90 4.45 -28.29
CA ASP A 295 9.42 3.47 -27.31
C ASP A 295 8.65 3.49 -25.98
N GLN A 296 7.77 4.48 -25.75
CA GLN A 296 6.92 4.55 -24.55
C GLN A 296 5.50 5.01 -24.92
N PRO A 297 4.52 4.08 -24.94
CA PRO A 297 3.13 4.44 -25.20
C PRO A 297 2.58 5.34 -24.09
N ILE A 298 1.60 6.16 -24.44
CA ILE A 298 0.93 7.06 -23.50
C ILE A 298 0.23 6.22 -22.45
N LEU A 299 0.46 6.55 -21.18
CA LEU A 299 -0.24 5.93 -20.07
C LEU A 299 -1.70 6.35 -20.12
N GLU A 300 -2.60 5.37 -20.14
CA GLU A 300 -4.03 5.62 -19.98
C GLU A 300 -4.29 6.24 -18.61
N PRO A 301 -5.05 7.35 -18.53
CA PRO A 301 -5.42 7.94 -17.26
C PRO A 301 -6.09 6.91 -16.35
N ALA A 302 -5.69 6.89 -15.09
CA ALA A 302 -6.32 6.01 -14.11
C ALA A 302 -7.77 6.46 -13.86
N LEU A 303 -8.66 5.47 -13.60
CA LEU A 303 -10.08 5.70 -13.33
C LEU A 303 -10.76 6.51 -14.45
N LEU A 304 -10.64 5.98 -15.68
CA LEU A 304 -11.18 6.54 -16.93
C LEU A 304 -12.52 7.23 -16.68
N VAL A 305 -12.51 8.55 -16.74
CA VAL A 305 -13.76 9.30 -16.90
C VAL A 305 -14.17 9.08 -18.36
N PRO A 306 -15.38 8.55 -18.64
CA PRO A 306 -15.84 8.40 -20.01
C PRO A 306 -15.82 9.76 -20.71
N THR A 307 -15.01 9.88 -21.77
CA THR A 307 -14.84 11.10 -22.58
C THR A 307 -16.16 11.64 -23.13
N HIS A 308 -17.20 10.80 -23.23
CA HIS A 308 -18.54 11.17 -23.69
C HIS A 308 -19.37 12.03 -22.71
N SER A 309 -18.89 12.26 -21.49
CA SER A 309 -19.61 13.05 -20.47
C SER A 309 -19.12 14.49 -20.32
N TYR A 310 -18.06 14.88 -21.04
CA TYR A 310 -17.52 16.23 -20.96
C TYR A 310 -18.16 17.14 -22.02
N GLN A 311 -19.10 17.97 -21.59
CA GLN A 311 -19.38 19.23 -22.30
C GLN A 311 -18.34 20.26 -21.85
N PRO A 312 -17.65 20.96 -22.77
CA PRO A 312 -16.80 22.07 -22.38
C PRO A 312 -17.61 23.06 -21.54
N LEU A 313 -17.07 23.51 -20.41
CA LEU A 313 -17.61 24.63 -19.66
C LEU A 313 -17.49 25.92 -20.49
N GLN A 314 -18.33 26.07 -21.52
CA GLN A 314 -18.66 27.36 -22.11
C GLN A 314 -19.70 28.01 -21.21
N GLY A 315 -19.28 28.75 -20.18
CA GLY A 315 -20.24 29.56 -19.42
C GLY A 315 -19.86 29.99 -18.00
N LEU A 316 -18.85 29.38 -17.36
CA LEU A 316 -18.52 29.72 -15.96
C LEU A 316 -17.44 30.81 -15.80
N VAL A 317 -17.11 31.52 -16.88
CA VAL A 317 -16.30 32.74 -16.83
C VAL A 317 -17.15 33.99 -16.47
N GLY A 318 -18.48 33.85 -16.36
CA GLY A 318 -19.39 35.00 -16.23
C GLY A 318 -20.02 35.26 -14.86
N GLN A 319 -20.15 34.27 -13.97
CA GLN A 319 -20.91 34.44 -12.72
C GLN A 319 -20.36 33.59 -11.56
N ALA A 320 -19.14 33.92 -11.14
CA ALA A 320 -18.70 33.76 -9.76
C ALA A 320 -17.47 34.64 -9.61
N GLY A 321 -17.52 35.65 -8.76
CA GLY A 321 -16.35 36.43 -8.34
C GLY A 321 -15.35 35.62 -7.49
N ALA A 322 -15.22 34.33 -7.76
CA ALA A 322 -14.15 33.49 -7.24
C ALA A 322 -13.03 33.54 -8.27
N VAL A 323 -11.97 34.27 -7.94
CA VAL A 323 -10.67 34.15 -8.60
C VAL A 323 -10.27 32.68 -8.50
N LEU A 324 -10.57 31.88 -9.54
CA LEU A 324 -9.89 30.61 -9.75
C LEU A 324 -8.40 30.98 -9.79
N PRO A 325 -7.53 30.37 -8.95
CA PRO A 325 -6.11 30.61 -9.08
C PRO A 325 -5.71 30.17 -10.49
N SER A 326 -5.53 31.15 -11.36
CA SER A 326 -4.93 30.99 -12.66
C SER A 326 -3.54 30.47 -12.38
N THR A 327 -3.29 29.23 -12.79
CA THR A 327 -2.05 28.49 -12.61
C THR A 327 -1.89 27.85 -11.22
N LEU A 328 -1.80 26.51 -11.19
CA LEU A 328 -0.82 25.87 -10.31
C LEU A 328 0.52 26.59 -10.59
N PRO A 329 1.31 26.97 -9.58
CA PRO A 329 2.54 27.75 -9.80
C PRO A 329 3.33 27.15 -10.97
N HIS A 330 3.61 28.00 -11.96
CA HIS A 330 4.29 27.65 -13.20
C HIS A 330 5.41 26.61 -12.97
N ASP A 331 5.38 25.58 -13.81
CA ASP A 331 6.38 24.52 -13.98
C ASP A 331 7.72 24.71 -13.24
N THR A 332 7.80 24.10 -12.05
CA THR A 332 9.09 23.57 -11.55
C THR A 332 9.31 22.11 -11.98
N LEU A 333 8.54 21.61 -12.95
CA LEU A 333 8.59 20.23 -13.44
C LEU A 333 9.22 20.08 -14.83
N SER A 334 9.62 21.17 -15.50
CA SER A 334 10.40 21.11 -16.74
C SER A 334 11.88 20.81 -16.49
N PRO A 335 12.54 19.95 -17.30
CA PRO A 335 13.92 19.56 -17.10
C PRO A 335 14.86 20.61 -17.72
N SER A 336 15.09 21.73 -17.06
CA SER A 336 16.10 22.69 -17.53
C SER A 336 16.70 23.56 -16.42
N ARG A 337 17.45 22.93 -15.51
CA ARG A 337 18.73 23.46 -15.03
C ARG A 337 19.49 22.36 -14.29
N SER A 338 20.62 21.96 -14.86
CA SER A 338 21.60 21.08 -14.23
C SER A 338 22.07 21.68 -12.90
N MET A 339 21.77 20.98 -11.81
CA MET A 339 22.32 21.22 -10.47
C MET A 339 22.88 19.88 -9.96
N PRO A 340 23.96 19.90 -9.16
CA PRO A 340 24.87 18.78 -9.00
C PRO A 340 24.21 17.57 -8.30
N PRO A 341 24.71 16.35 -8.55
CA PRO A 341 24.15 15.15 -7.96
C PRO A 341 24.40 15.13 -6.45
N GLU A 342 23.32 15.07 -5.67
CA GLU A 342 23.41 14.51 -4.32
C GLU A 342 23.69 13.02 -4.46
N VAL A 343 24.80 12.58 -3.87
CA VAL A 343 25.26 11.20 -3.89
C VAL A 343 24.33 10.36 -3.01
N ASN A 344 23.37 9.67 -3.64
CA ASN A 344 22.70 8.53 -3.02
C ASN A 344 23.73 7.39 -2.90
N LYS A 345 24.34 7.24 -1.73
CA LYS A 345 25.11 6.05 -1.36
C LYS A 345 24.15 4.91 -1.01
N ASP A 346 23.51 4.36 -2.04
CA ASP A 346 22.94 3.02 -2.01
C ASP A 346 23.76 2.15 -2.96
N SER A 347 24.96 1.79 -2.49
CA SER A 347 25.77 0.74 -3.08
C SER A 347 26.15 -0.22 -1.98
N ASP A 348 25.32 -1.24 -1.78
CA ASP A 348 25.86 -2.53 -1.38
C ASP A 348 25.50 -3.56 -2.43
N SER A 349 26.58 -3.97 -3.10
CA SER A 349 26.68 -4.94 -4.16
C SER A 349 26.64 -6.36 -3.60
N SER A 350 25.80 -7.21 -4.20
CA SER A 350 26.20 -8.59 -4.44
C SER A 350 25.95 -8.89 -5.92
N SER A 351 26.98 -8.66 -6.72
CA SER A 351 27.06 -9.05 -8.12
C SER A 351 27.27 -10.56 -8.24
N LEU A 352 26.37 -11.24 -8.93
CA LEU A 352 26.72 -12.38 -9.76
C LEU A 352 26.00 -12.21 -11.10
N ALA A 353 26.81 -12.01 -12.14
CA ALA A 353 26.39 -11.83 -13.51
C ALA A 353 25.86 -13.14 -14.10
N THR A 354 24.76 -13.05 -14.84
CA THR A 354 24.52 -13.87 -16.04
C THR A 354 23.65 -13.06 -17.00
N ASP A 355 24.21 -12.74 -18.17
CA ASP A 355 23.48 -12.30 -19.35
C ASP A 355 22.47 -13.38 -19.76
N ALA A 356 21.21 -12.98 -19.99
CA ALA A 356 20.27 -13.77 -20.76
C ALA A 356 19.30 -12.86 -21.51
N VAL A 357 19.51 -12.88 -22.82
CA VAL A 357 18.70 -12.40 -23.95
C VAL A 357 17.20 -12.49 -23.71
N GLN A 358 16.51 -11.39 -24.05
CA GLN A 358 15.06 -11.30 -24.21
C GLN A 358 14.55 -12.28 -25.27
N THR A 359 13.65 -13.19 -24.89
CA THR A 359 12.67 -13.78 -25.81
C THR A 359 11.30 -13.84 -25.14
N SER A 360 10.35 -13.12 -25.74
CA SER A 360 8.93 -13.14 -25.42
C SER A 360 8.31 -14.45 -25.92
N PRO A 361 7.39 -15.11 -25.18
CA PRO A 361 6.50 -16.09 -25.79
C PRO A 361 5.13 -15.47 -26.07
N SER A 362 4.79 -15.43 -27.36
CA SER A 362 3.44 -15.21 -27.87
C SER A 362 2.54 -16.40 -27.51
N LEU A 363 1.42 -16.13 -26.85
CA LEU A 363 0.35 -17.10 -26.62
C LEU A 363 -0.63 -17.07 -27.80
N SER A 364 -0.64 -18.13 -28.59
CA SER A 364 -1.66 -18.43 -29.61
C SER A 364 -2.73 -19.37 -29.02
N GLU A 365 -4.00 -19.09 -29.34
CA GLU A 365 -5.20 -19.80 -28.88
C GLU A 365 -5.26 -21.29 -29.28
N PRO A 366 -6.02 -22.15 -28.55
CA PRO A 366 -6.26 -23.52 -28.97
C PRO A 366 -7.71 -23.82 -29.38
N GLY A 367 -7.84 -24.68 -30.40
CA GLY A 367 -9.00 -25.56 -30.63
C GLY A 367 -8.91 -26.32 -31.97
N PRO A 368 -9.60 -27.45 -32.17
CA PRO A 368 -9.86 -28.55 -31.24
C PRO A 368 -9.54 -29.97 -31.81
N ALA A 369 -9.43 -30.94 -30.88
CA ALA A 369 -9.65 -32.40 -30.94
C ALA A 369 -9.34 -33.25 -32.21
N GLY A 370 -8.51 -34.30 -32.01
CA GLY A 370 -8.36 -35.43 -32.94
C GLY A 370 -7.51 -36.60 -32.39
N SER A 371 -8.17 -37.50 -31.66
CA SER A 371 -8.02 -38.98 -31.55
C SER A 371 -6.73 -39.75 -31.95
N LEU A 372 -6.36 -40.67 -31.03
CA LEU A 372 -5.85 -42.06 -31.20
C LEU A 372 -4.33 -42.40 -31.15
N GLN A 373 -4.04 -43.25 -30.15
CA GLN A 373 -3.19 -44.46 -30.14
C GLN A 373 -1.66 -44.37 -30.13
N GLY A 374 -1.05 -45.09 -29.16
CA GLY A 374 0.25 -45.75 -29.33
C GLY A 374 1.28 -45.56 -28.21
N LEU A 375 1.19 -46.36 -27.14
CA LEU A 375 2.33 -46.82 -26.32
C LEU A 375 3.04 -47.98 -27.09
N PRO A 376 4.35 -48.30 -26.88
CA PRO A 376 4.88 -48.58 -25.53
C PRO A 376 6.36 -48.25 -25.23
N ASP A 377 6.62 -48.27 -23.92
CA ASP A 377 7.82 -48.68 -23.18
C ASP A 377 9.24 -48.48 -23.75
N LYS A 378 10.09 -47.83 -22.95
CA LYS A 378 11.27 -48.50 -22.36
C LYS A 378 11.89 -47.75 -21.18
N SER A 379 12.13 -48.56 -20.15
CA SER A 379 12.96 -48.45 -18.96
C SER A 379 14.28 -47.65 -19.09
N SER A 380 14.62 -46.88 -18.07
CA SER A 380 15.68 -47.23 -17.09
C SER A 380 16.19 -45.98 -16.35
N SER A 381 16.03 -45.99 -15.03
CA SER A 381 16.79 -45.12 -14.10
C SER A 381 18.11 -45.81 -13.73
N PRO A 382 19.13 -45.05 -13.31
CA PRO A 382 19.68 -45.35 -11.98
C PRO A 382 19.99 -44.09 -11.14
N LYS A 383 19.61 -44.12 -9.86
CA LYS A 383 20.17 -43.30 -8.77
C LYS A 383 21.44 -44.01 -8.19
N PRO A 384 22.05 -43.56 -7.07
CA PRO A 384 23.01 -42.46 -6.96
C PRO A 384 24.35 -42.93 -6.32
N LYS A 385 25.43 -42.14 -6.43
CA LYS A 385 26.65 -42.35 -5.60
C LYS A 385 26.76 -41.31 -4.50
N ARG A 386 26.70 -41.80 -3.25
CA ARG A 386 27.02 -41.10 -2.00
C ARG A 386 28.49 -40.66 -1.99
N ARG A 387 28.77 -39.47 -1.46
CA ARG A 387 30.04 -39.20 -0.75
C ARG A 387 29.77 -38.29 0.43
N LEU A 388 29.80 -38.89 1.63
CA LEU A 388 29.93 -38.18 2.89
C LEU A 388 31.36 -37.61 2.99
N LYS A 389 31.47 -36.36 3.45
CA LYS A 389 32.52 -35.96 4.40
C LYS A 389 31.88 -35.08 5.46
N ARG A 390 31.87 -35.62 6.68
CA ARG A 390 31.55 -34.97 7.95
C ARG A 390 32.87 -34.38 8.46
N SER A 391 32.89 -33.12 8.88
CA SER A 391 33.86 -32.61 9.85
C SER A 391 33.07 -31.97 10.98
N GLN A 392 33.22 -32.56 12.17
CA GLN A 392 32.71 -32.05 13.43
C GLN A 392 33.74 -31.12 14.05
N SER A 393 33.28 -30.06 14.70
CA SER A 393 33.95 -29.42 15.83
C SER A 393 32.88 -28.77 16.70
N SER A 394 32.94 -29.08 17.99
CA SER A 394 31.95 -28.86 19.05
C SER A 394 31.83 -27.40 19.51
N PRO A 395 30.72 -27.01 20.17
CA PRO A 395 30.61 -25.75 20.90
C PRO A 395 31.04 -25.89 22.38
N VAL A 396 31.69 -24.84 22.89
CA VAL A 396 32.03 -24.65 24.31
C VAL A 396 30.87 -23.95 25.02
N SER A 397 30.55 -24.47 26.21
CA SER A 397 29.52 -24.03 27.15
C SER A 397 30.05 -22.94 28.10
N ALA A 398 29.24 -21.90 28.30
CA ALA A 398 29.21 -21.04 29.49
C ALA A 398 27.71 -20.68 29.68
N GLY A 399 27.03 -20.84 30.81
CA GLY A 399 27.49 -20.81 32.20
C GLY A 399 27.04 -19.48 32.81
N GLN A 400 25.78 -19.36 33.23
CA GLN A 400 25.36 -18.31 34.16
C GLN A 400 24.09 -18.73 34.93
N GLN A 401 24.30 -19.03 36.21
CA GLN A 401 23.30 -18.98 37.26
C GLN A 401 22.92 -17.52 37.50
N LEU A 402 21.63 -17.24 37.75
CA LEU A 402 21.22 -16.08 38.54
C LEU A 402 20.01 -16.45 39.41
N GLN A 403 19.98 -15.76 40.53
CA GLN A 403 19.51 -16.17 41.84
C GLN A 403 18.11 -15.61 42.10
N GLN A 404 17.33 -16.34 42.88
CA GLN A 404 15.96 -16.03 43.25
C GLN A 404 15.94 -15.60 44.73
N SER A 405 15.41 -14.42 45.06
CA SER A 405 14.97 -14.09 46.43
C SER A 405 14.04 -12.87 46.50
N GLN A 406 12.81 -13.16 46.97
CA GLN A 406 11.96 -12.42 47.95
C GLN A 406 11.62 -10.94 47.69
N LEU A 407 10.35 -10.56 47.45
CA LEU A 407 9.23 -10.42 48.40
C LEU A 407 9.56 -9.53 49.61
N ASP A 408 8.98 -8.33 49.62
CA ASP A 408 8.55 -7.69 50.86
C ASP A 408 7.27 -6.87 50.65
N THR A 409 6.37 -6.99 51.61
CA THR A 409 5.00 -6.47 51.66
C THR A 409 4.88 -5.54 52.87
N GLY A 410 4.19 -4.41 52.74
CA GLY A 410 3.76 -3.56 53.85
C GLY A 410 3.29 -2.19 53.36
N MET A 411 1.99 -1.94 53.06
CA MET A 411 0.85 -1.64 53.95
C MET A 411 1.06 -0.47 54.94
N LEU A 412 0.41 0.67 54.63
CA LEU A 412 -0.25 1.67 55.50
C LEU A 412 -0.94 2.68 54.54
N GLN A 413 -2.27 2.69 54.32
CA GLN A 413 -3.35 3.33 55.12
C GLN A 413 -2.95 4.72 55.66
N ALA A 414 -3.70 5.83 55.55
CA ALA A 414 -5.11 6.11 55.25
C ALA A 414 -5.24 7.62 54.87
N ALA A 415 -6.16 8.03 53.99
CA ALA A 415 -7.46 8.69 54.27
C ALA A 415 -7.49 10.24 54.26
N GLY A 416 -8.51 10.78 53.57
CA GLY A 416 -9.08 12.14 53.71
C GLY A 416 -8.59 13.15 52.66
N ALA A 417 -9.42 13.92 51.94
CA ALA A 417 -10.85 14.18 52.06
C ALA A 417 -11.42 14.81 50.76
N GLN A 418 -12.74 14.71 50.64
CA GLN A 418 -13.67 15.31 49.67
C GLN A 418 -13.61 16.85 49.61
N LEU A 419 -13.72 17.42 48.40
CA LEU A 419 -14.82 18.27 47.87
C LEU A 419 -15.01 19.65 48.51
N CYS A 420 -14.95 20.72 47.70
CA CYS A 420 -16.12 21.53 47.29
C CYS A 420 -15.71 22.80 46.52
N ASP A 421 -16.41 23.02 45.40
CA ASP A 421 -16.91 24.28 44.82
C ASP A 421 -16.20 25.61 45.11
N SER A 422 -15.67 26.23 44.04
CA SER A 422 -15.98 27.59 43.54
C SER A 422 -15.20 27.85 42.25
#